data_AF-A0A8C7JT34-F1
#
_entry.id   AF-A0A8C7JT34-F1
#
_cell.length_a   1.000
_cell.length_b   1.000
_cell.length_c   1.000
_cell.angle_alpha   90.00
_cell.angle_beta   90.00
_cell.angle_gamma   90.00
#
_symmetry.space_group_name_H-M   'P 1'
#
loop_
_entity.id
_entity.type
_entity.pdbx_description
1 polymer ?
#
loop_
_entity_poly.entity_id
_entity_poly.type
_entity_poly.pdbx_seq_one_letter_code
_entity_poly.pdbx_strand_id
1 'polypeptide(L)'
;MGNHGSNLDDILAEDMHHWYNKFMKESPSGLITLFELKGMLGLQGMNENATSYVDQVFFTFDMDGDGYIDFVEYIAAISLMLKGEINQKLKWYFKLFDQDGNGKIDKDELETIFTAIQDITRNQDVTPEEIVSLIFEKIDINGEGELTLEEFIEGAKGHDDIMEMLKKMMDLTPVLIIIVQGIVV
;
A
#
# COMPACT_ATOMS: atom_id res chain seq x y z
N MET A 1 -12.78 -38.38 3.30
CA MET A 1 -12.31 -37.78 4.57
C MET A 1 -12.25 -36.28 4.31
N GLY A 2 -13.09 -35.54 5.02
CA GLY A 2 -13.53 -34.19 4.65
C GLY A 2 -12.41 -33.17 4.73
N ASN A 3 -12.19 -32.47 3.63
CA ASN A 3 -11.32 -31.32 3.54
C ASN A 3 -11.99 -30.17 4.32
N HIS A 4 -11.34 -29.64 5.36
CA HIS A 4 -11.79 -28.46 6.09
C HIS A 4 -11.59 -27.21 5.23
N GLY A 5 -12.43 -27.08 4.21
CA GLY A 5 -12.71 -25.83 3.52
C GLY A 5 -13.84 -25.11 4.23
N SER A 6 -13.63 -24.68 5.47
CA SER A 6 -14.51 -23.71 6.14
C SER A 6 -14.19 -22.30 5.63
N ASN A 7 -14.48 -22.16 4.34
CA ASN A 7 -15.06 -21.05 3.61
C ASN A 7 -14.71 -19.61 4.02
N LEU A 8 -13.61 -19.12 3.46
CA LEU A 8 -13.16 -17.72 3.49
C LEU A 8 -14.10 -16.77 2.69
N ASP A 9 -14.97 -17.33 1.85
CA ASP A 9 -16.05 -16.62 1.19
C ASP A 9 -17.22 -16.38 2.14
N ASP A 10 -17.42 -17.25 3.14
CA ASP A 10 -18.42 -17.02 4.20
C ASP A 10 -17.99 -15.85 5.11
N ILE A 11 -16.69 -15.64 5.36
CA ILE A 11 -16.19 -14.49 6.14
C ILE A 11 -16.48 -13.16 5.45
N LEU A 12 -16.11 -12.98 4.17
CA LEU A 12 -16.38 -11.70 3.48
C LEU A 12 -17.86 -11.50 3.12
N ALA A 13 -18.62 -12.57 2.86
CA ALA A 13 -20.03 -12.49 2.54
C ALA A 13 -20.92 -12.27 3.77
N GLU A 14 -20.57 -12.81 4.95
CA GLU A 14 -21.27 -12.51 6.20
C GLU A 14 -20.83 -11.15 6.80
N ASP A 15 -19.61 -10.65 6.51
CA ASP A 15 -19.04 -9.44 7.13
C ASP A 15 -19.12 -8.12 6.32
N MET A 16 -19.71 -8.07 5.11
CA MET A 16 -19.83 -6.78 4.38
C MET A 16 -20.60 -5.73 5.22
N HIS A 17 -21.65 -6.18 5.92
CA HIS A 17 -22.37 -5.38 6.91
C HIS A 17 -21.51 -5.04 8.13
N HIS A 18 -20.64 -5.94 8.58
CA HIS A 18 -19.71 -5.67 9.69
C HIS A 18 -18.73 -4.56 9.31
N TRP A 19 -18.10 -4.66 8.14
CA TRP A 19 -17.19 -3.65 7.61
C TRP A 19 -17.89 -2.34 7.31
N TYR A 20 -19.10 -2.35 6.75
CA TYR A 20 -19.89 -1.15 6.54
C TYR A 20 -20.24 -0.46 7.86
N ASN A 21 -20.74 -1.21 8.84
CA ASN A 21 -21.06 -0.66 10.16
C ASN A 21 -19.82 -0.11 10.86
N LYS A 22 -18.66 -0.76 10.69
CA LYS A 22 -17.39 -0.29 11.23
C LYS A 22 -16.95 1.00 10.55
N PHE A 23 -16.93 1.01 9.23
CA PHE A 23 -16.61 2.18 8.41
C PHE A 23 -17.50 3.36 8.78
N MET A 24 -18.83 3.17 8.86
CA MET A 24 -19.77 4.22 9.24
C MET A 24 -19.65 4.67 10.71
N LYS A 25 -19.07 3.84 11.59
CA LYS A 25 -18.79 4.22 12.98
C LYS A 25 -17.57 5.13 13.08
N GLU A 26 -16.54 4.87 12.27
CA GLU A 26 -15.28 5.62 12.26
C GLU A 26 -15.36 6.86 11.35
N SER A 27 -16.12 6.77 10.26
CA SER A 27 -16.47 7.85 9.35
C SER A 27 -17.99 7.91 9.12
N PRO A 28 -18.73 8.64 9.98
CA PRO A 28 -20.18 8.80 9.83
C PRO A 28 -20.62 9.53 8.57
N SER A 29 -19.71 10.25 7.91
CA SER A 29 -19.94 10.89 6.60
C SER A 29 -20.04 9.85 5.47
N GLY A 30 -19.53 8.64 5.69
CA GLY A 30 -19.37 7.63 4.65
C GLY A 30 -18.18 7.90 3.72
N LEU A 31 -17.29 8.83 4.10
CA LEU A 31 -16.13 9.27 3.32
C LEU A 31 -14.94 9.44 4.28
N ILE A 32 -13.80 8.83 3.99
CA ILE A 32 -12.57 9.04 4.75
C ILE A 32 -11.75 10.11 4.03
N THR A 33 -11.47 11.21 4.72
CA THR A 33 -10.51 12.23 4.26
C THR A 33 -9.08 11.84 4.61
N LEU A 34 -8.11 12.44 3.92
CA LEU A 34 -6.69 12.29 4.26
C LEU A 34 -6.38 12.63 5.72
N PHE A 35 -7.05 13.65 6.27
CA PHE A 35 -6.90 14.03 7.68
C PHE A 35 -7.41 12.94 8.62
N GLU A 36 -8.56 12.34 8.31
CA GLU A 36 -9.12 11.24 9.08
C GLU A 36 -8.25 9.99 8.99
N LEU A 37 -7.74 9.64 7.79
CA LEU A 37 -6.81 8.51 7.64
C LEU A 37 -5.53 8.71 8.46
N LYS A 38 -4.92 9.90 8.41
CA LYS A 38 -3.76 10.24 9.26
C LYS A 38 -4.07 10.13 10.75
N GLY A 39 -5.28 10.52 11.16
CA GLY A 39 -5.79 10.35 12.51
C GLY A 39 -5.92 8.88 12.92
N MET A 40 -6.54 8.07 12.06
CA MET A 40 -6.73 6.63 12.28
C MET A 40 -5.39 5.89 12.42
N LEU A 41 -4.39 6.29 11.63
CA LEU A 41 -3.05 5.71 11.68
C LEU A 41 -2.19 6.23 12.84
N GLY A 42 -2.70 7.17 13.65
CA GLY A 42 -1.96 7.77 14.77
C GLY A 42 -0.79 8.65 14.32
N LEU A 43 -0.84 9.19 13.11
CA LEU A 43 0.26 9.94 12.48
C LEU A 43 0.09 11.46 12.64
N GLN A 44 -0.92 11.89 13.40
CA GLN A 44 -1.09 13.28 13.82
C GLN A 44 0.11 13.70 14.69
N GLY A 45 1.09 14.37 14.08
CA GLY A 45 2.32 14.85 14.74
C GLY A 45 3.62 14.23 14.23
N MET A 46 3.58 13.39 13.19
CA MET A 46 4.78 12.94 12.48
C MET A 46 5.37 14.03 11.57
N ASN A 47 6.63 13.85 11.17
CA ASN A 47 7.35 14.75 10.26
C ASN A 47 6.75 14.75 8.83
N GLU A 48 7.10 15.75 8.02
CA GLU A 48 6.56 15.93 6.66
C GLU A 48 6.80 14.72 5.74
N ASN A 49 7.89 13.97 5.95
CA ASN A 49 8.22 12.79 5.14
C ASN A 49 7.31 11.59 5.40
N ALA A 50 7.06 11.22 6.66
CA ALA A 50 6.09 10.17 7.00
C ALA A 50 4.66 10.55 6.56
N THR A 51 4.38 11.85 6.53
CA THR A 51 3.13 12.39 6.01
C THR A 51 3.01 12.11 4.50
N SER A 52 4.09 12.25 3.73
CA SER A 52 4.11 12.00 2.28
C SER A 52 3.73 10.56 1.89
N TYR A 53 4.25 9.53 2.58
CA TYR A 53 3.86 8.14 2.29
C TYR A 53 2.38 7.87 2.53
N VAL A 54 1.82 8.44 3.59
CA VAL A 54 0.39 8.27 3.91
C VAL A 54 -0.48 8.97 2.88
N ASP A 55 -0.02 10.11 2.37
CA ASP A 55 -0.68 10.83 1.29
C ASP A 55 -0.69 9.95 0.04
N GLN A 56 0.43 9.32 -0.28
CA GLN A 56 0.51 8.39 -1.42
C GLN A 56 -0.38 7.16 -1.22
N VAL A 57 -0.38 6.55 -0.02
CA VAL A 57 -1.30 5.43 0.31
C VAL A 57 -2.75 5.85 0.17
N PHE A 58 -3.09 7.06 0.62
CA PHE A 58 -4.42 7.64 0.47
C PHE A 58 -4.81 7.77 -1.00
N PHE A 59 -3.97 8.41 -1.82
CA PHE A 59 -4.24 8.58 -3.25
C PHE A 59 -4.26 7.26 -4.02
N THR A 60 -3.60 6.21 -3.53
CA THR A 60 -3.69 4.88 -4.15
C THR A 60 -4.99 4.14 -3.76
N PHE A 61 -5.64 4.55 -2.67
CA PHE A 61 -6.96 4.04 -2.29
C PHE A 61 -8.10 4.85 -2.90
N ASP A 62 -7.93 6.16 -3.06
CA ASP A 62 -8.81 7.07 -3.81
C ASP A 62 -8.70 6.75 -5.32
N MET A 63 -9.55 5.85 -5.80
CA MET A 63 -9.47 5.29 -7.15
C MET A 63 -10.05 6.23 -8.20
N ASP A 64 -11.00 7.09 -7.82
CA ASP A 64 -11.63 8.05 -8.72
C ASP A 64 -11.07 9.48 -8.61
N GLY A 65 -10.20 9.74 -7.63
CA GLY A 65 -9.47 10.98 -7.46
C GLY A 65 -10.32 12.11 -6.89
N ASP A 66 -11.43 11.80 -6.21
CA ASP A 66 -12.34 12.80 -5.65
C ASP A 66 -11.82 13.43 -4.35
N GLY A 67 -10.71 12.92 -3.82
CA GLY A 67 -10.08 13.38 -2.59
C GLY A 67 -10.65 12.73 -1.32
N TYR A 68 -11.44 11.67 -1.47
CA TYR A 68 -12.04 10.88 -0.41
C TYR A 68 -11.80 9.39 -0.66
N ILE A 69 -11.85 8.59 0.39
CA ILE A 69 -11.96 7.13 0.27
C ILE A 69 -13.38 6.75 0.67
N ASP A 70 -14.16 6.28 -0.30
CA ASP A 70 -15.52 5.78 -0.08
C ASP A 70 -15.53 4.33 0.43
N PHE A 71 -16.71 3.81 0.74
CA PHE A 71 -16.82 2.44 1.25
C PHE A 71 -16.39 1.36 0.22
N VAL A 72 -16.64 1.60 -1.06
CA VAL A 72 -16.28 0.68 -2.14
C VAL A 72 -14.77 0.60 -2.27
N GLU A 73 -14.10 1.75 -2.27
CA GLU A 73 -12.64 1.89 -2.32
C GLU A 73 -11.98 1.31 -1.08
N TYR A 74 -12.53 1.58 0.11
CA TYR A 74 -12.09 1.00 1.36
C TYR A 74 -12.14 -0.54 1.34
N ILE A 75 -13.25 -1.14 0.89
CA ILE A 75 -13.37 -2.60 0.78
C ILE A 75 -12.47 -3.16 -0.31
N ALA A 76 -12.30 -2.45 -1.43
CA ALA A 76 -11.39 -2.85 -2.50
C ALA A 76 -9.94 -2.92 -2.00
N ALA A 77 -9.50 -1.90 -1.26
CA ALA A 77 -8.18 -1.84 -0.63
C ALA A 77 -7.98 -3.00 0.35
N ILE A 78 -8.93 -3.25 1.26
CA ILE A 78 -8.86 -4.37 2.20
C ILE A 78 -8.82 -5.72 1.47
N SER A 79 -9.65 -5.89 0.44
CA SER A 79 -9.71 -7.12 -0.35
C SER A 79 -8.40 -7.39 -1.09
N LEU A 80 -7.80 -6.36 -1.67
CA LEU A 80 -6.51 -6.44 -2.35
C LEU A 80 -5.38 -6.79 -1.37
N MET A 81 -5.35 -6.17 -0.19
CA MET A 81 -4.31 -6.45 0.79
C MET A 81 -4.41 -7.87 1.35
N LEU A 82 -5.63 -8.33 1.68
CA LEU A 82 -5.87 -9.65 2.28
C LEU A 82 -5.79 -10.80 1.27
N LYS A 83 -6.35 -10.64 0.08
CA LYS A 83 -6.57 -11.73 -0.90
C LYS A 83 -6.00 -11.45 -2.29
N GLY A 84 -5.38 -10.29 -2.51
CA GLY A 84 -4.83 -9.95 -3.82
C GLY A 84 -3.75 -10.93 -4.27
N GLU A 85 -3.89 -11.40 -5.50
CA GLU A 85 -2.84 -12.15 -6.19
C GLU A 85 -1.58 -11.28 -6.30
N ILE A 86 -0.43 -11.92 -6.38
CA ILE A 86 0.85 -11.21 -6.34
C ILE A 86 0.97 -10.15 -7.45
N ASN A 87 0.44 -10.44 -8.63
CA ASN A 87 0.38 -9.49 -9.75
C ASN A 87 -0.51 -8.28 -9.47
N GLN A 88 -1.62 -8.47 -8.75
CA GLN A 88 -2.51 -7.36 -8.39
C GLN A 88 -1.82 -6.45 -7.37
N LYS A 89 -1.13 -7.05 -6.39
CA LYS A 89 -0.34 -6.32 -5.40
C LYS A 89 0.79 -5.53 -6.06
N LEU A 90 1.55 -6.15 -6.97
CA LEU A 90 2.62 -5.45 -7.70
C LEU A 90 2.10 -4.30 -8.56
N LYS A 91 0.95 -4.44 -9.23
CA LYS A 91 0.31 -3.34 -9.96
C LYS A 91 -0.10 -2.19 -9.05
N TRP A 92 -0.55 -2.51 -7.84
CA TRP A 92 -0.90 -1.51 -6.85
C TRP A 92 0.33 -0.82 -6.26
N TYR A 93 1.40 -1.58 -5.97
CA TYR A 93 2.69 -0.99 -5.57
C TYR A 93 3.24 -0.07 -6.65
N PHE A 94 3.15 -0.47 -7.92
CA PHE A 94 3.57 0.37 -9.03
C PHE A 94 2.86 1.73 -9.01
N LYS A 95 1.52 1.74 -8.86
CA LYS A 95 0.75 2.97 -8.74
C LYS A 95 1.10 3.82 -7.52
N LEU A 96 1.55 3.20 -6.44
CA LEU A 96 1.99 3.94 -5.25
C LEU A 96 3.35 4.61 -5.48
N PHE A 97 4.22 3.98 -6.26
CA PHE A 97 5.54 4.54 -6.58
C PHE A 97 5.47 5.62 -7.67
N ASP A 98 4.65 5.44 -8.70
CA ASP A 98 4.41 6.39 -9.80
C ASP A 98 3.56 7.59 -9.31
N GLN A 99 4.23 8.60 -8.74
CA GLN A 99 3.59 9.73 -8.06
C GLN A 99 3.02 10.74 -9.05
N ASP A 100 3.68 10.92 -10.20
CA ASP A 100 3.23 11.85 -11.22
C ASP A 100 2.20 11.23 -12.19
N GLY A 101 2.00 9.92 -12.12
CA GLY A 101 1.04 9.17 -12.91
C GLY A 101 1.43 9.03 -14.38
N ASN A 102 2.72 9.17 -14.70
CA ASN A 102 3.23 9.10 -16.07
C ASN A 102 3.30 7.66 -16.61
N GLY A 103 3.05 6.66 -15.75
CA GLY A 103 3.06 5.24 -16.12
C GLY A 103 4.45 4.61 -16.08
N LYS A 104 5.42 5.28 -15.47
CA LYS A 104 6.79 4.82 -15.21
C LYS A 104 7.19 5.24 -13.80
N ILE A 105 8.21 4.58 -13.26
CA ILE A 105 8.77 4.93 -11.95
C ILE A 105 10.21 5.40 -12.12
N ASP A 106 10.50 6.62 -11.71
CA ASP A 106 11.86 7.14 -11.69
C ASP A 106 12.59 6.87 -10.35
N LYS A 107 13.87 7.26 -10.29
CA LYS A 107 14.69 7.06 -9.10
C LYS A 107 14.23 7.90 -7.91
N ASP A 108 13.83 9.15 -8.18
CA ASP A 108 13.45 10.12 -7.14
C ASP A 108 12.13 9.70 -6.49
N GLU A 109 11.21 9.15 -7.27
CA GLU A 109 9.94 8.57 -6.83
C GLU A 109 10.14 7.38 -5.89
N LEU A 110 11.02 6.43 -6.27
CA LEU A 110 11.36 5.29 -5.40
C LEU A 110 12.08 5.74 -4.13
N GLU A 111 13.04 6.65 -4.23
CA GLU A 111 13.79 7.18 -3.09
C GLU A 111 12.87 7.87 -2.08
N THR A 112 11.91 8.65 -2.57
CA THR A 112 10.91 9.35 -1.76
C THR A 112 10.07 8.36 -0.95
N ILE A 113 9.54 7.31 -1.60
CA ILE A 113 8.73 6.30 -0.91
C ILE A 113 9.58 5.51 0.10
N PHE A 114 10.79 5.09 -0.26
CA PHE A 114 11.66 4.36 0.67
C PHE A 114 12.05 5.17 1.89
N THR A 115 12.38 6.45 1.70
CA THR A 115 12.66 7.37 2.81
C THR A 115 11.47 7.45 3.77
N ALA A 116 10.26 7.62 3.23
CA ALA A 116 9.07 7.76 4.05
C ALA A 116 8.70 6.46 4.79
N ILE A 117 8.90 5.28 4.18
CA ILE A 117 8.71 3.99 4.85
C ILE A 117 9.73 3.79 5.99
N GLN A 118 10.99 4.18 5.79
CA GLN A 118 12.01 4.08 6.84
C GLN A 118 11.69 4.97 8.04
N ASP A 119 11.18 6.18 7.80
CA ASP A 119 10.74 7.10 8.85
C ASP A 119 9.59 6.51 9.69
N ILE A 120 8.62 5.85 9.03
CA ILE A 120 7.47 5.23 9.70
C ILE A 120 7.88 3.97 10.48
N THR A 121 8.66 3.10 9.85
CA THR A 121 9.07 1.81 10.43
C THR A 121 10.25 1.93 11.40
N ARG A 122 10.90 3.11 11.44
CA ARG A 122 12.16 3.38 12.16
C ARG A 122 13.26 2.37 11.83
N ASN A 123 13.25 1.86 10.60
CA ASN A 123 14.23 0.91 10.11
C ASN A 123 15.28 1.65 9.28
N GLN A 124 16.52 1.70 9.77
CA GLN A 124 17.64 2.40 9.12
C GLN A 124 18.78 1.45 8.71
N ASP A 125 18.49 0.15 8.55
CA ASP A 125 19.53 -0.85 8.28
C ASP A 125 20.21 -0.70 6.91
N VAL A 126 19.54 -0.07 5.93
CA VAL A 126 20.03 0.18 4.56
C VAL A 126 19.56 1.57 4.14
N THR A 127 20.33 2.36 3.38
CA THR A 127 19.84 3.68 2.97
C THR A 127 18.86 3.57 1.78
N PRO A 128 17.91 4.51 1.63
CA PRO A 128 17.00 4.55 0.48
C PRO A 128 17.76 4.52 -0.85
N GLU A 129 18.86 5.26 -0.97
CA GLU A 129 19.66 5.37 -2.19
C GLU A 129 20.33 4.03 -2.57
N GLU A 130 20.78 3.27 -1.57
CA GLU A 130 21.33 1.92 -1.78
C GLU A 130 20.26 0.95 -2.29
N ILE A 131 19.04 1.03 -1.74
CA ILE A 131 17.90 0.23 -2.19
C ILE A 131 17.52 0.59 -3.63
N VAL A 132 17.37 1.88 -3.93
CA VAL A 132 17.03 2.37 -5.27
C VAL A 132 18.07 1.91 -6.28
N SER A 133 19.35 2.08 -5.96
CA SER A 133 20.45 1.66 -6.84
C SER A 133 20.40 0.17 -7.14
N LEU A 134 20.15 -0.67 -6.12
CA LEU A 134 20.04 -2.12 -6.27
C LEU A 134 18.83 -2.55 -7.12
N ILE A 135 17.69 -1.87 -6.98
CA ILE A 135 16.50 -2.11 -7.79
C ILE A 135 16.79 -1.79 -9.26
N PHE A 136 17.29 -0.59 -9.55
CA PHE A 136 17.55 -0.18 -10.93
C PHE A 136 18.63 -1.04 -11.58
N GLU A 137 19.70 -1.41 -10.88
CA GLU A 137 20.73 -2.30 -11.43
C GLU A 137 20.17 -3.67 -11.88
N LYS A 138 19.13 -4.16 -11.19
CA LYS A 138 18.55 -5.48 -11.44
C LYS A 138 17.34 -5.47 -12.36
N ILE A 139 16.54 -4.41 -12.32
CA ILE A 139 15.20 -4.35 -12.93
C ILE A 139 15.15 -3.43 -14.16
N ASP A 140 16.00 -2.39 -14.25
CA ASP A 140 16.08 -1.49 -15.40
C ASP A 140 16.80 -2.18 -16.57
N ILE A 141 16.06 -3.03 -17.29
CA ILE A 141 16.61 -3.85 -18.38
C ILE A 141 16.98 -2.99 -19.58
N ASN A 142 16.18 -1.95 -19.86
CA ASN A 142 16.36 -1.09 -21.02
C ASN A 142 17.40 0.03 -20.77
N GLY A 143 17.70 0.34 -19.50
CA GLY A 143 18.69 1.35 -19.11
C GLY A 143 18.22 2.78 -19.35
N GLU A 144 16.91 3.02 -19.43
CA GLU A 144 16.31 4.33 -19.64
C GLU A 144 16.33 5.19 -18.36
N GLY A 145 16.59 4.57 -17.19
CA GLY A 145 16.55 5.26 -15.91
C GLY A 145 15.13 5.46 -15.36
N GLU A 146 14.15 4.79 -15.97
CA GLU A 146 12.74 4.77 -15.57
C GLU A 146 12.22 3.33 -15.70
N LEU A 147 11.42 2.85 -14.74
CA LEU A 147 10.87 1.49 -14.75
C LEU A 147 9.45 1.48 -15.28
N THR A 148 9.20 0.73 -16.35
CA THR A 148 7.83 0.44 -16.80
C THR A 148 7.12 -0.55 -15.87
N LEU A 149 5.78 -0.63 -15.95
CA LEU A 149 5.00 -1.61 -15.19
C LEU A 149 5.45 -3.04 -15.46
N GLU A 150 5.72 -3.37 -16.73
CA GLU A 150 6.24 -4.68 -17.11
C GLU A 150 7.60 -4.97 -16.48
N GLU A 151 8.54 -4.03 -16.55
CA GLU A 151 9.87 -4.17 -15.94
C GLU A 151 9.75 -4.34 -14.43
N PHE A 152 8.95 -3.51 -13.76
CA PHE A 152 8.73 -3.61 -12.33
C PHE A 152 8.16 -4.98 -11.93
N ILE A 153 7.14 -5.47 -12.63
CA ILE A 153 6.50 -6.76 -12.30
C ILE A 153 7.45 -7.93 -12.57
N GLU A 154 8.08 -7.97 -13.74
CA GLU A 154 8.92 -9.09 -14.13
C GLU A 154 10.25 -9.08 -13.36
N GLY A 155 10.81 -7.89 -13.11
CA GLY A 155 11.97 -7.72 -12.25
C GLY A 155 11.69 -8.14 -10.80
N ALA A 156 10.58 -7.70 -10.21
CA ALA A 156 10.20 -8.12 -8.86
C ALA A 156 10.03 -9.64 -8.77
N LYS A 157 9.42 -10.30 -9.77
CA LYS A 157 9.28 -11.76 -9.79
C LYS A 157 10.59 -12.50 -10.06
N GLY A 158 11.49 -11.90 -10.84
CA GLY A 158 12.78 -12.48 -11.22
C GLY A 158 13.82 -12.42 -10.09
N HIS A 159 13.59 -11.57 -9.08
CA HIS A 159 14.52 -11.31 -7.99
C HIS A 159 13.83 -11.48 -6.63
N ASP A 160 13.99 -12.67 -6.03
CA ASP A 160 13.39 -13.02 -4.73
C ASP A 160 13.72 -12.00 -3.63
N ASP A 161 14.93 -11.43 -3.63
CA ASP A 161 15.34 -10.41 -2.67
C ASP A 161 14.53 -9.12 -2.80
N ILE A 162 14.30 -8.64 -4.03
CA ILE A 162 13.45 -7.47 -4.31
C ILE A 162 12.00 -7.79 -3.95
N MET A 163 11.54 -9.00 -4.27
CA MET A 163 10.18 -9.42 -3.96
C MET A 163 9.88 -9.43 -2.46
N GLU A 164 10.77 -10.01 -1.66
CA GLU A 164 10.64 -10.04 -0.21
C GLU A 164 10.77 -8.65 0.40
N MET A 165 11.65 -7.82 -0.14
CA MET A 165 11.79 -6.42 0.25
C MET A 165 10.49 -5.65 0.02
N LEU A 166 9.92 -5.71 -1.20
CA LEU A 166 8.63 -5.08 -1.55
C LEU A 166 7.50 -5.59 -0.65
N LYS A 167 7.40 -6.90 -0.41
CA LYS A 167 6.38 -7.47 0.50
C LYS A 167 6.51 -6.93 1.93
N LYS A 168 7.75 -6.82 2.44
CA LYS A 168 8.01 -6.36 3.81
C LYS A 168 7.74 -4.87 3.97
N MET A 169 8.11 -4.06 2.97
CA MET A 169 7.90 -2.61 3.01
C MET A 169 6.43 -2.26 2.85
N MET A 170 5.75 -3.00 1.98
CA MET A 170 4.32 -2.87 1.74
C MET A 170 3.49 -3.77 2.68
N ASP A 171 4.11 -4.25 3.75
CA ASP A 171 3.41 -4.97 4.80
C ASP A 171 2.57 -3.99 5.60
N LEU A 172 1.41 -3.69 5.04
CA LEU A 172 0.37 -2.90 5.69
C LEU A 172 -0.39 -3.73 6.72
N THR A 173 0.09 -4.92 7.14
CA THR A 173 -0.52 -5.67 8.26
C THR A 173 -0.74 -4.81 9.51
N PRO A 174 0.16 -3.88 9.91
CA PRO A 174 -0.13 -2.96 11.02
C PRO A 174 -1.31 -2.03 10.74
N VAL A 175 -1.40 -1.49 9.52
CA VAL A 175 -2.51 -0.65 9.06
C VAL A 175 -3.81 -1.46 9.02
N LEU A 176 -3.77 -2.65 8.44
CA LEU A 176 -4.88 -3.61 8.47
C LEU A 176 -5.27 -3.98 9.90
N ILE A 177 -4.34 -4.21 10.82
CA ILE A 177 -4.65 -4.51 12.22
C ILE A 177 -5.39 -3.33 12.86
N ILE A 178 -4.95 -2.09 12.62
CA ILE A 178 -5.64 -0.90 13.11
C ILE A 178 -7.05 -0.81 12.50
N ILE A 179 -7.15 -0.98 11.18
CA ILE A 179 -8.39 -0.95 10.41
C ILE A 179 -9.32 -2.13 10.75
N VAL A 180 -8.82 -3.30 11.16
CA VAL A 180 -9.57 -4.53 11.49
C VAL A 180 -9.93 -4.58 12.97
N GLN A 181 -9.03 -4.18 13.87
CA GLN A 181 -9.25 -4.23 15.32
C GLN A 181 -9.90 -2.95 15.87
N GLY A 182 -9.83 -1.82 15.14
CA GLY A 182 -10.46 -0.57 15.53
C GLY A 182 -9.92 -0.09 16.87
N ILE A 183 -8.62 0.20 16.93
CA ILE A 183 -8.02 0.70 18.16
C ILE A 183 -7.96 2.22 18.10
N VAL A 184 -8.90 2.80 18.86
CA VAL A 184 -8.79 4.12 19.49
C VAL A 184 -7.56 4.09 20.39
N VAL A 185 -6.57 4.95 20.14
CA VAL A 185 -5.56 5.31 21.14
C VAL A 185 -6.14 6.39 22.04
#